data_AF-A0A392RB86-F1
#
_entry.id   AF-A0A392RB86-F1
#
_cell.length_a   1.000
_cell.length_b   1.000
_cell.length_c   1.000
_cell.angle_alpha   90.00
_cell.angle_beta   90.00
_cell.angle_gamma   90.00
#
_symmetry.space_group_name_H-M   'P 1'
#
loop_
_entity.id
_entity.type
_entity.pdbx_description
1 polymer ?
#
loop_
_entity_poly.entity_id
_entity_poly.type
_entity_poly.pdbx_seq_one_letter_code
_entity_poly.pdbx_strand_id
1 'polypeptide(L)'
;GDARIDSNHNASTSASTYSSEKSKRALFFDEESDRFAFWKTTLYSHIMGIDVDLWDIVEENIQFQNMDADGVISSANRKALMNEENELYKKHHKAKSILVNSISYLEYLKISDKSSAKSLWDFMCSTYGKKIQDDVLEELSEEE
;
A
#
# COMPACT_ATOMS: atom_id res chain seq x y z
N GLY A 1 -50.54 39.98 16.73
CA GLY A 1 -50.39 38.53 16.59
C GLY A 1 -49.04 38.27 16.00
N ASP A 2 -48.18 37.66 16.80
CA ASP A 2 -46.80 37.25 16.50
C ASP A 2 -46.74 36.27 15.31
N ALA A 3 -45.70 36.38 14.49
CA ALA A 3 -45.10 35.22 13.80
C ALA A 3 -43.72 35.62 13.24
N ARG A 4 -42.69 35.25 13.99
CA ARG A 4 -41.29 35.19 13.61
C ARG A 4 -41.11 34.16 12.47
N ILE A 5 -40.28 34.47 11.49
CA ILE A 5 -39.73 33.45 10.58
C ILE A 5 -38.27 33.28 10.93
N ASP A 6 -38.00 32.15 11.57
CA ASP A 6 -36.70 31.72 12.03
C ASP A 6 -35.78 31.35 10.86
N SER A 7 -34.54 31.76 11.02
CA SER A 7 -33.40 31.42 10.17
C SER A 7 -33.09 29.93 10.31
N ASN A 8 -33.19 29.17 9.22
CA ASN A 8 -32.66 27.80 9.18
C ASN A 8 -31.31 27.79 8.46
N HIS A 9 -30.26 27.84 9.27
CA HIS A 9 -28.94 27.36 8.92
C HIS A 9 -29.02 25.86 8.59
N ASN A 10 -28.97 25.53 7.30
CA ASN A 10 -28.45 24.21 6.92
C ASN A 10 -26.92 24.37 6.88
N ALA A 11 -26.28 23.97 7.98
CA ALA A 11 -24.88 23.60 7.96
C ALA A 11 -24.85 22.11 7.56
N SER A 12 -24.77 21.86 6.26
CA SER A 12 -24.51 20.50 5.77
C SER A 12 -23.03 20.20 6.00
N THR A 13 -22.79 19.43 7.06
CA THR A 13 -21.58 18.73 7.49
C THR A 13 -20.69 18.26 6.34
N SER A 14 -19.61 19.00 6.08
CA SER A 14 -18.45 18.55 5.30
C SER A 14 -17.48 17.79 6.21
N ALA A 15 -17.89 16.62 6.73
CA ALA A 15 -17.04 15.78 7.56
C ALA A 15 -16.94 14.36 6.95
N SER A 16 -16.28 14.23 5.79
CA SER A 16 -15.72 12.93 5.37
C SER A 16 -14.54 13.01 4.41
N THR A 17 -14.28 14.14 3.76
CA THR A 17 -13.16 14.26 2.81
C THR A 17 -11.81 14.46 3.50
N TYR A 18 -11.77 15.18 4.62
CA TYR A 18 -10.51 15.53 5.30
C TYR A 18 -9.79 14.34 5.95
N SER A 19 -10.54 13.34 6.43
CA SER A 19 -9.97 12.12 7.02
C SER A 19 -9.39 11.19 5.96
N SER A 20 -10.07 11.05 4.81
CA SER A 20 -9.59 10.23 3.70
C SER A 20 -8.30 10.78 3.08
N GLU A 21 -8.18 12.10 2.92
CA GLU A 21 -6.96 12.71 2.39
C GLU A 21 -5.77 12.58 3.34
N LYS A 22 -5.97 12.76 4.65
CA LYS A 22 -4.91 12.56 5.65
C LYS A 22 -4.48 11.10 5.74
N SER A 23 -5.43 10.17 5.71
CA SER A 23 -5.15 8.73 5.72
C SER A 23 -4.37 8.30 4.47
N LYS A 24 -4.74 8.82 3.28
CA LYS A 24 -3.99 8.59 2.03
C LYS A 24 -2.57 9.16 2.08
N ARG A 25 -2.39 10.36 2.66
CA ARG A 25 -1.07 10.98 2.81
C ARG A 25 -0.17 10.20 3.78
N ALA A 26 -0.73 9.66 4.85
CA ALA A 26 0.02 8.86 5.84
C ALA A 26 0.53 7.53 5.28
N LEU A 27 -0.10 7.01 4.22
CA LEU A 27 0.30 5.78 3.55
C LEU A 27 1.28 6.02 2.40
N PHE A 28 1.55 7.27 2.04
CA PHE A 28 2.39 7.58 0.89
C PHE A 28 3.87 7.65 1.30
N PHE A 29 4.71 6.88 0.61
CA PHE A 29 6.16 6.89 0.75
C PHE A 29 6.82 7.76 -0.32
N ASP A 30 7.69 8.66 0.11
CA ASP A 30 8.37 9.68 -0.68
C ASP A 30 9.90 9.51 -0.75
N GLU A 31 10.40 8.29 -0.55
CA GLU A 31 11.84 7.91 -0.66
C GLU A 31 12.73 8.32 0.52
N GLU A 32 12.14 8.91 1.57
CA GLU A 32 12.84 9.25 2.81
C GLU A 32 13.06 7.99 3.69
N SER A 33 14.30 7.50 3.73
CA SER A 33 14.66 6.22 4.38
C SER A 33 14.45 6.20 5.89
N ASP A 34 14.62 7.33 6.57
CA ASP A 34 14.37 7.52 8.00
C ASP A 34 12.88 7.30 8.36
N ARG A 35 11.97 7.60 7.42
CA ARG A 35 10.53 7.37 7.58
C ARG A 35 10.09 5.97 7.15
N PHE A 36 10.97 5.14 6.60
CA PHE A 36 10.62 3.83 6.08
C PHE A 36 10.03 2.89 7.15
N ALA A 37 10.58 2.90 8.38
CA ALA A 37 10.06 2.10 9.48
C ALA A 37 8.62 2.50 9.87
N PHE A 38 8.35 3.80 9.90
CA PHE A 38 7.01 4.34 10.16
C PHE A 38 6.04 4.00 9.02
N TRP A 39 6.46 4.15 7.77
CA TRP A 39 5.66 3.78 6.60
C TRP A 39 5.29 2.29 6.62
N LYS A 40 6.26 1.38 6.88
CA LYS A 40 5.99 -0.06 6.99
C LYS A 40 4.92 -0.38 8.02
N THR A 41 5.03 0.22 9.22
CA THR A 41 4.08 -0.01 10.32
C THR A 41 2.68 0.51 9.97
N THR A 42 2.61 1.66 9.31
CA THR A 42 1.34 2.29 8.88
C THR A 42 0.67 1.48 7.78
N LEU A 43 1.46 1.01 6.80
CA LEU A 43 1.00 0.17 5.70
C LEU A 43 0.51 -1.20 6.21
N TYR A 44 1.27 -1.86 7.08
CA TYR A 44 0.85 -3.09 7.77
C TYR A 44 -0.50 -2.92 8.45
N SER A 45 -0.62 -1.89 9.30
CA SER A 45 -1.85 -1.61 10.05
C SER A 45 -3.04 -1.33 9.12
N HIS A 46 -2.79 -0.66 7.99
CA HIS A 46 -3.83 -0.38 7.00
C HIS A 46 -4.31 -1.63 6.26
N ILE A 47 -3.39 -2.49 5.82
CA ILE A 47 -3.72 -3.75 5.14
C ILE A 47 -4.47 -4.68 6.10
N MET A 48 -3.96 -4.87 7.32
CA MET A 48 -4.61 -5.67 8.37
C MET A 48 -6.00 -5.14 8.74
N GLY A 49 -6.20 -3.82 8.69
CA GLY A 49 -7.50 -3.20 8.91
C GLY A 49 -8.51 -3.39 7.77
N ILE A 50 -8.05 -3.77 6.57
CA ILE A 50 -8.92 -4.09 5.42
C ILE A 50 -9.29 -5.57 5.45
N ASP A 51 -8.29 -6.44 5.46
CA ASP A 51 -8.43 -7.90 5.47
C ASP A 51 -7.06 -8.51 5.82
N VAL A 52 -7.02 -9.37 6.83
CA VAL A 52 -5.79 -10.02 7.31
C VAL A 52 -5.14 -10.86 6.21
N ASP A 53 -5.95 -11.53 5.38
CA ASP A 53 -5.45 -12.39 4.31
C ASP A 53 -4.68 -11.58 3.25
N LEU A 54 -4.88 -10.27 3.16
CA LEU A 54 -4.10 -9.42 2.26
C LEU A 54 -2.64 -9.28 2.73
N TRP A 55 -2.40 -9.25 4.04
CA TRP A 55 -1.04 -9.19 4.56
C TRP A 55 -0.32 -10.52 4.34
N ASP A 56 -1.01 -11.63 4.55
CA ASP A 56 -0.47 -12.96 4.27
C ASP A 56 0.01 -13.06 2.82
N ILE A 57 -0.73 -12.49 1.86
CA ILE A 57 -0.33 -12.45 0.44
C ILE A 57 0.86 -11.53 0.17
N VAL A 58 1.08 -10.50 0.98
CA VAL A 58 2.29 -9.66 0.88
C VAL A 58 3.51 -10.44 1.35
N GLU A 59 3.37 -11.28 2.38
CA GLU A 59 4.45 -12.10 2.91
C GLU A 59 4.72 -13.35 2.05
N GLU A 60 3.66 -13.95 1.51
CA GLU A 60 3.69 -15.16 0.69
C GLU A 60 3.94 -14.86 -0.79
N ASN A 61 4.80 -15.65 -1.44
CA ASN A 61 5.08 -15.48 -2.87
C ASN A 61 3.97 -16.11 -3.72
N ILE A 62 2.79 -15.52 -3.75
CA ILE A 62 1.71 -16.03 -4.57
C ILE A 62 1.96 -15.66 -6.04
N GLN A 63 2.14 -16.68 -6.87
CA GLN A 63 2.28 -16.54 -8.32
C GLN A 63 1.20 -17.35 -9.02
N PHE A 64 0.58 -16.73 -10.02
CA PHE A 64 -0.42 -17.38 -10.85
C PHE A 64 0.18 -17.77 -12.20
N GLN A 65 -0.32 -18.88 -12.75
CA GLN A 65 0.05 -19.27 -14.10
C GLN A 65 -0.46 -18.24 -15.11
N ASN A 66 0.37 -17.90 -16.11
CA ASN A 66 0.06 -16.92 -17.15
C ASN A 66 -0.13 -15.47 -16.65
N MET A 67 0.50 -15.14 -15.52
CA MET A 67 0.64 -13.77 -15.04
C MET A 67 1.75 -13.04 -15.82
N ASP A 68 1.49 -11.80 -16.22
CA ASP A 68 2.50 -10.95 -16.87
C ASP A 68 3.43 -10.27 -15.84
N ALA A 69 4.34 -9.41 -16.34
CA ALA A 69 5.28 -8.66 -15.52
C ALA A 69 4.57 -7.68 -14.55
N ASP A 70 3.36 -7.24 -14.89
CA ASP A 70 2.54 -6.37 -14.06
C ASP A 70 1.68 -7.15 -13.06
N GLY A 71 1.81 -8.47 -12.97
CA GLY A 71 1.02 -9.26 -12.05
C GLY A 71 -0.42 -9.49 -12.52
N VAL A 72 -0.70 -9.24 -13.79
CA VAL A 72 -2.05 -9.29 -14.37
C VAL A 72 -2.23 -10.57 -15.16
N ILE A 73 -3.36 -11.23 -14.96
CA ILE A 73 -3.81 -12.37 -15.76
C ILE A 73 -4.78 -11.87 -16.83
N SER A 74 -4.58 -12.33 -18.06
CA SER A 74 -5.44 -12.04 -19.21
C SER A 74 -6.92 -12.38 -18.92
N SER A 75 -7.84 -11.70 -19.60
CA SER A 75 -9.28 -11.94 -19.41
C SER A 75 -9.70 -13.38 -19.73
N ALA A 76 -9.04 -14.02 -20.70
CA ALA A 76 -9.28 -15.41 -21.06
C ALA A 76 -8.85 -16.37 -19.95
N ASN A 77 -7.63 -16.19 -19.41
CA ASN A 77 -7.11 -17.03 -18.35
C ASN A 77 -7.83 -16.80 -17.02
N ARG A 78 -8.25 -15.56 -16.73
CA ARG A 78 -9.03 -15.23 -15.53
C ARG A 78 -10.40 -15.92 -15.49
N LYS A 79 -11.02 -16.15 -16.65
CA LYS A 79 -12.28 -16.89 -16.77
C LYS A 79 -12.13 -18.40 -16.56
N ALA A 80 -10.91 -18.92 -16.67
CA ALA A 80 -10.60 -20.33 -16.47
C ALA A 80 -10.23 -20.67 -15.01
N LEU A 81 -10.04 -19.66 -14.14
CA LEU A 81 -9.75 -19.86 -12.72
C LEU A 81 -10.95 -20.49 -12.00
N MET A 82 -10.67 -21.43 -11.10
CA MET A 82 -11.66 -21.92 -10.14
C MET A 82 -12.05 -20.82 -9.15
N ASN A 83 -13.17 -20.99 -8.43
CA ASN A 83 -13.65 -19.98 -7.48
C ASN A 83 -12.58 -19.58 -6.45
N GLU A 84 -11.87 -20.55 -5.87
CA GLU A 84 -10.82 -20.31 -4.87
C GLU A 84 -9.63 -19.54 -5.46
N GLU A 85 -9.15 -19.95 -6.64
CA GLU A 85 -8.06 -19.27 -7.35
C GLU A 85 -8.43 -17.85 -7.77
N ASN A 86 -9.70 -17.63 -8.12
CA ASN A 86 -10.24 -16.33 -8.48
C ASN A 86 -10.26 -15.38 -7.26
N GLU A 87 -10.74 -15.85 -6.12
CA GLU A 87 -10.69 -15.07 -4.87
C GLU A 87 -9.26 -14.76 -4.45
N LEU A 88 -8.35 -15.73 -4.55
CA LEU A 88 -6.93 -15.51 -4.27
C LEU A 88 -6.32 -14.47 -5.23
N TYR A 89 -6.65 -14.54 -6.51
CA TYR A 89 -6.19 -13.57 -7.51
C TYR A 89 -6.70 -12.15 -7.24
N LYS A 90 -7.98 -12.01 -6.84
CA LYS A 90 -8.53 -10.71 -6.43
C LYS A 90 -7.78 -10.13 -5.24
N LYS A 91 -7.50 -10.95 -4.23
CA LYS A 91 -6.75 -10.52 -3.04
C LYS A 91 -5.31 -10.14 -3.39
N HIS A 92 -4.62 -10.94 -4.21
CA HIS A 92 -3.29 -10.60 -4.72
C HIS A 92 -3.26 -9.26 -5.46
N HIS A 93 -4.17 -9.06 -6.41
CA HIS A 93 -4.26 -7.79 -7.15
C HIS A 93 -4.59 -6.62 -6.21
N LYS A 94 -5.42 -6.83 -5.19
CA LYS A 94 -5.75 -5.81 -4.19
C LYS A 94 -4.53 -5.44 -3.35
N ALA A 95 -3.80 -6.42 -2.82
CA ALA A 95 -2.58 -6.21 -2.04
C ALA A 95 -1.52 -5.46 -2.86
N LYS A 96 -1.25 -5.90 -4.09
CA LYS A 96 -0.35 -5.23 -5.03
C LYS A 96 -0.77 -3.79 -5.30
N SER A 97 -2.06 -3.54 -5.51
CA SER A 97 -2.57 -2.19 -5.74
C SER A 97 -2.41 -1.28 -4.53
N ILE A 98 -2.59 -1.78 -3.30
CA ILE A 98 -2.35 -0.99 -2.08
C ILE A 98 -0.86 -0.59 -2.02
N LEU A 99 0.05 -1.53 -2.24
CA LEU A 99 1.50 -1.26 -2.27
C LEU A 99 1.86 -0.21 -3.32
N VAL A 100 1.43 -0.38 -4.56
CA VAL A 100 1.72 0.57 -5.65
C VAL A 100 1.13 1.96 -5.39
N ASN A 101 -0.05 2.05 -4.78
CA ASN A 101 -0.66 3.34 -4.45
C ASN A 101 -0.06 4.00 -3.21
N SER A 102 0.77 3.28 -2.45
CA SER A 102 1.42 3.75 -1.22
C SER A 102 2.83 4.29 -1.46
N ILE A 103 3.26 4.42 -2.72
CA ILE A 103 4.61 4.84 -3.10
C ILE A 103 4.57 5.96 -4.16
N SER A 104 5.70 6.66 -4.31
CA SER A 104 5.89 7.67 -5.34
C SER A 104 5.88 7.06 -6.76
N TYR A 105 5.61 7.89 -7.77
CA TYR A 105 5.72 7.48 -9.17
C TYR A 105 7.16 7.08 -9.55
N LEU A 106 8.16 7.73 -8.96
CA LEU A 106 9.56 7.41 -9.19
C LEU A 106 9.90 6.02 -8.64
N GLU A 107 9.37 5.68 -7.45
CA GLU A 107 9.47 4.33 -6.90
C GLU A 107 8.79 3.29 -7.75
N TYR A 108 7.60 3.60 -8.25
CA TYR A 108 6.87 2.71 -9.16
C TYR A 108 7.71 2.34 -10.39
N LEU A 109 8.43 3.29 -10.99
CA LEU A 109 9.29 3.00 -12.15
C LEU A 109 10.39 1.99 -11.83
N LYS A 110 10.98 2.06 -10.62
CA LYS A 110 12.04 1.14 -10.16
C LYS A 110 11.54 -0.30 -9.97
N ILE A 111 10.23 -0.48 -9.77
CA ILE A 111 9.61 -1.77 -9.43
C ILE A 111 8.53 -2.23 -10.42
N SER A 112 8.41 -1.54 -11.55
CA SER A 112 7.39 -1.81 -12.56
C SER A 112 7.45 -3.24 -13.13
N ASP A 113 8.59 -3.91 -13.07
CA ASP A 113 8.79 -5.30 -13.50
C ASP A 113 8.46 -6.35 -12.42
N LYS A 114 7.97 -5.91 -11.25
CA LYS A 114 7.67 -6.78 -10.10
C LYS A 114 6.21 -7.21 -10.15
N SER A 115 6.02 -8.48 -10.50
CA SER A 115 4.71 -9.05 -10.78
C SER A 115 3.92 -9.47 -9.53
N SER A 116 4.57 -9.75 -8.40
CA SER A 116 3.89 -10.14 -7.16
C SER A 116 3.95 -9.07 -6.07
N ALA A 117 2.93 -9.04 -5.20
CA ALA A 117 2.91 -8.16 -4.02
C ALA A 117 4.16 -8.37 -3.13
N LYS A 118 4.56 -9.64 -2.92
CA LYS A 118 5.79 -9.97 -2.23
C LYS A 118 7.04 -9.40 -2.88
N SER A 119 7.19 -9.56 -4.20
CA SER A 119 8.39 -9.08 -4.90
C SER A 119 8.56 -7.56 -4.79
N LEU A 120 7.46 -6.81 -4.77
CA LEU A 120 7.44 -5.38 -4.49
C LEU A 120 7.88 -5.09 -3.05
N TRP A 121 7.28 -5.78 -2.09
CA TRP A 121 7.58 -5.62 -0.66
C TRP A 121 9.05 -5.91 -0.33
N ASP A 122 9.57 -7.04 -0.81
CA ASP A 122 10.95 -7.47 -0.60
C ASP A 122 11.94 -6.45 -1.21
N PHE A 123 11.62 -5.91 -2.39
CA PHE A 123 12.42 -4.85 -3.01
C PHE A 123 12.47 -3.59 -2.15
N MET A 124 11.32 -3.12 -1.66
CA MET A 124 11.24 -1.94 -0.80
C MET A 124 12.04 -2.17 0.49
N CYS A 125 11.87 -3.32 1.13
CA CYS A 125 12.62 -3.70 2.33
C CYS A 125 14.13 -3.79 2.08
N SER A 126 14.55 -4.32 0.93
CA SER A 126 15.98 -4.38 0.59
C SER A 126 16.58 -3.01 0.30
N THR A 127 15.80 -2.09 -0.31
CA THR A 127 16.27 -0.77 -0.73
C THR A 127 16.35 0.22 0.44
N TYR A 128 15.34 0.22 1.30
CA TYR A 128 15.20 1.22 2.39
C TYR A 128 15.34 0.62 3.79
N GLY A 129 15.22 -0.69 3.93
CA GLY A 129 15.38 -1.35 5.24
C GLY A 129 16.83 -1.44 5.71
N LYS A 130 17.81 -1.39 4.80
CA LYS A 130 19.24 -1.50 5.13
C LYS A 130 19.94 -0.19 5.47
N LYS A 131 19.44 0.95 4.97
CA LYS A 131 20.05 2.27 5.21
C LYS A 131 20.15 2.62 6.70
N ILE A 132 19.23 2.13 7.54
CA ILE A 132 19.27 2.33 8.99
C ILE A 132 20.45 1.59 9.66
N GLN A 133 21.02 0.56 9.04
CA GLN A 133 22.16 -0.18 9.60
C GLN A 133 23.52 0.38 9.18
N ASP A 134 23.62 0.89 7.95
CA ASP A 134 24.88 1.47 7.46
C ASP A 134 25.17 2.83 8.11
N ASP A 135 24.16 3.70 8.29
CA ASP A 135 24.31 5.00 8.98
C ASP A 135 24.67 4.81 10.48
N VAL A 136 24.13 3.77 11.14
CA VAL A 136 24.45 3.43 12.54
C VAL A 136 25.86 2.85 12.69
N LEU A 137 26.38 2.17 11.67
CA LEU A 137 27.75 1.65 11.69
C LEU A 137 28.80 2.73 11.41
N GLU A 138 28.48 3.74 10.59
CA GLU A 138 29.39 4.85 10.28
C GLU A 138 29.53 5.80 11.49
N GLU A 139 28.43 6.14 12.19
CA GLU A 139 28.49 6.92 13.46
C GLU A 139 29.30 6.23 14.57
N LEU A 140 29.32 4.89 14.62
CA LEU A 140 30.12 4.13 15.59
C LEU A 140 31.60 4.01 15.21
N SER A 141 31.95 4.32 13.95
CA SER A 141 33.33 4.24 13.45
C SER A 141 34.11 5.55 13.56
N GLU A 142 33.42 6.66 13.80
CA GLU A 142 34.04 7.98 13.99
C GLU A 142 34.33 8.33 15.46
N GLU A 143 33.94 7.47 16.41
CA GLU A 143 34.23 7.62 17.85
C GLU A 143 35.51 6.89 18.34
N GLU A 144 36.35 6.34 17.44
CA GLU A 144 37.64 5.69 17.79
C GLU A 144 38.90 6.53 17.46
#